data_AF-A0A401Y3Z5-F1
#
_entry.id   AF-A0A401Y3Z5-F1
#
_cell.length_a   1.000
_cell.length_b   1.000
_cell.length_c   1.000
_cell.angle_alpha   90.00
_cell.angle_beta   90.00
_cell.angle_gamma   90.00
#
_symmetry.space_group_name_H-M   'P 1'
#
loop_
_entity.id
_entity.type
_entity.pdbx_description
1 polymer ?
#
loop_
_entity_poly.entity_id
_entity_poly.type
_entity_poly.pdbx_seq_one_letter_code
_entity_poly.pdbx_strand_id
1 'polypeptide(L)' 'MPNDTSYDVRTEMLEALISKVGTERFPSSTTLDIIESLLAPEDVPVYAEVLLEHVRTENFPSVSMMRRIQRLA' A
#
# COMPACT_ATOMS: atom_id res chain seq x y z
N MET A 1 3.87 -9.47 -34.26
CA MET A 1 3.19 -10.08 -33.11
C MET A 1 3.71 -9.38 -31.87
N PRO A 2 2.92 -8.63 -31.10
CA PRO A 2 3.39 -8.29 -29.76
C PRO A 2 2.30 -8.43 -28.71
N ASN A 3 2.51 -9.33 -27.76
CA ASN A 3 2.51 -9.04 -26.33
C ASN A 3 2.75 -10.35 -25.61
N ASP A 4 4.02 -10.63 -25.34
CA ASP A 4 4.37 -11.54 -24.26
C ASP A 4 4.18 -10.71 -22.97
N THR A 5 2.93 -10.64 -22.49
CA THR A 5 2.61 -10.04 -21.20
C THR A 5 3.16 -10.99 -20.14
N SER A 6 4.47 -10.95 -19.91
CA SER A 6 5.08 -11.75 -18.85
C SER A 6 4.43 -11.35 -17.54
N TYR A 7 3.89 -12.33 -16.82
CA TYR A 7 3.30 -12.14 -15.50
C TYR A 7 4.31 -11.45 -14.57
N ASP A 8 4.02 -10.21 -14.16
CA ASP A 8 4.86 -9.46 -13.24
C ASP A 8 4.44 -9.75 -11.79
N VAL A 9 5.12 -10.74 -11.20
CA VAL A 9 4.91 -11.17 -9.81
C VAL A 9 4.98 -10.02 -8.82
N ARG A 10 5.82 -9.01 -9.06
CA ARG A 10 5.96 -7.85 -8.17
C ARG A 10 4.70 -6.99 -8.18
N THR A 11 4.18 -6.66 -9.36
CA THR A 11 2.92 -5.91 -9.51
C THR A 11 1.78 -6.65 -8.83
N GLU A 12 1.65 -7.93 -9.11
CA GLU A 12 0.56 -8.77 -8.61
C GLU A 12 0.60 -8.93 -7.09
N MET A 13 1.79 -9.09 -6.52
CA MET A 13 1.98 -9.12 -5.07
C MET A 13 1.65 -7.76 -4.44
N LEU A 14 2.08 -6.66 -5.04
CA LEU A 14 1.78 -5.31 -4.56
C LEU A 14 0.28 -5.05 -4.53
N GLU A 15 -0.42 -5.33 -5.63
CA GLU A 15 -1.87 -5.17 -5.74
C GLU A 15 -2.61 -6.02 -4.70
N ALA A 16 -2.22 -7.29 -4.54
CA ALA A 16 -2.83 -8.17 -3.56
C ALA A 16 -2.65 -7.66 -2.12
N LEU A 17 -1.46 -7.14 -1.78
CA LEU A 17 -1.17 -6.61 -0.45
C LEU A 17 -1.88 -5.28 -0.19
N ILE A 18 -1.93 -4.37 -1.17
CA ILE A 18 -2.66 -3.11 -1.06
C ILE A 18 -4.16 -3.38 -0.86
N SER A 19 -4.73 -4.26 -1.68
CA SER A 19 -6.14 -4.66 -1.57
C SER A 19 -6.46 -5.25 -0.19
N LYS A 20 -5.60 -6.15 0.29
CA LYS A 20 -5.73 -6.74 1.62
C LYS A 20 -5.70 -5.67 2.72
N VAL A 21 -4.68 -4.81 2.72
CA VAL A 21 -4.53 -3.73 3.70
C VAL A 21 -5.73 -2.79 3.71
N GLY A 22 -6.32 -2.47 2.54
CA GLY A 22 -7.52 -1.64 2.46
C GLY A 22 -8.74 -2.19 3.21
N THR A 23 -8.78 -3.49 3.47
CA THR A 23 -9.90 -4.15 4.20
C THR A 23 -9.56 -4.51 5.64
N GLU A 24 -8.28 -4.46 6.02
CA GLU A 24 -7.83 -4.83 7.35
C GLU A 24 -8.01 -3.68 8.33
N ARG A 25 -8.68 -3.94 9.47
CA ARG A 25 -8.81 -2.92 10.53
C ARG A 25 -7.47 -2.51 11.15
N PHE A 26 -6.51 -3.42 11.20
CA PHE A 26 -5.21 -3.18 11.80
C PHE A 26 -4.13 -3.89 10.96
N PRO A 27 -3.71 -3.28 9.84
CA PRO A 27 -2.70 -3.88 8.99
C PRO A 27 -1.36 -3.94 9.74
N SER A 28 -0.67 -5.08 9.60
CA SER A 28 0.60 -5.29 10.28
C SER A 28 1.68 -4.36 9.71
N SER A 29 2.60 -3.87 10.55
CA SER A 29 3.70 -3.02 10.07
C SER A 29 4.58 -3.75 9.06
N THR A 30 4.79 -5.05 9.27
CA THR A 30 5.55 -5.91 8.35
C THR A 30 4.92 -5.94 6.95
N THR A 31 3.59 -6.05 6.85
CA THR A 31 2.90 -5.99 5.56
C THR A 31 3.11 -4.64 4.88
N LEU A 32 3.00 -3.55 5.65
CA LEU A 32 3.20 -2.19 5.13
C LEU A 32 4.65 -1.96 4.66
N ASP A 33 5.64 -2.50 5.38
CA ASP A 33 7.05 -2.44 4.99
C ASP A 33 7.32 -3.20 3.68
N ILE A 34 6.69 -4.36 3.51
CA ILE A 34 6.78 -5.13 2.26
C ILE A 34 6.16 -4.34 1.11
N ILE A 35 4.98 -3.75 1.30
CA ILE A 35 4.35 -2.89 0.28
C ILE A 35 5.30 -1.77 -0.13
N GLU A 36 5.84 -1.02 0.85
CA GLU A 36 6.77 0.09 0.59
C GLU A 36 8.02 -0.36 -0.18
N SER A 37 8.51 -1.59 0.04
CA SER A 37 9.65 -2.15 -0.71
C SER A 37 9.36 -2.48 -2.17
N LEU A 38 8.07 -2.65 -2.53
CA LEU A 38 7.61 -3.04 -3.87
C LEU A 38 7.10 -1.86 -4.71
N LEU A 39 6.90 -0.68 -4.10
CA LEU A 39 6.36 0.51 -4.74
C LEU A 39 7.27 1.01 -5.87
N ALA A 40 6.69 1.20 -7.05
CA ALA A 40 7.22 2.11 -8.05
C ALA A 40 6.65 3.53 -7.84
N PRO A 41 7.27 4.59 -8.40
CA PRO A 41 6.77 5.96 -8.24
C PRO A 41 5.29 6.16 -8.62
N GLU A 42 4.80 5.41 -9.60
CA GLU A 42 3.39 5.40 -10.05
C GLU A 42 2.42 4.78 -9.03
N ASP A 43 2.89 3.91 -8.13
CA ASP A 43 2.06 3.21 -7.15
C ASP A 43 1.84 4.05 -5.87
N VAL A 44 2.72 5.03 -5.62
CA VAL A 44 2.72 5.86 -4.42
C VAL A 44 1.37 6.53 -4.16
N PRO A 45 0.68 7.15 -5.14
CA PRO A 45 -0.63 7.77 -4.90
C PRO A 45 -1.69 6.78 -4.44
N VAL A 46 -1.69 5.56 -5.00
CA VAL A 46 -2.66 4.50 -4.64
C VAL A 46 -2.42 4.05 -3.21
N TYR A 47 -1.17 3.79 -2.84
CA TYR A 47 -0.81 3.40 -1.49
C TYR A 47 -1.11 4.50 -0.45
N ALA A 48 -0.80 5.76 -0.78
CA ALA A 48 -1.07 6.90 0.08
C ALA A 48 -2.57 7.07 0.37
N GLU A 49 -3.42 6.89 -0.64
CA GLU A 49 -4.89 6.98 -0.45
C GLU A 49 -5.41 5.88 0.47
N VAL A 50 -4.89 4.65 0.37
CA VAL A 50 -5.26 3.55 1.29
C VAL A 50 -4.86 3.87 2.73
N LEU A 51 -3.66 4.41 2.95
CA LEU A 51 -3.25 4.84 4.30
C LEU A 51 -4.10 6.00 4.83
N LEU A 52 -4.43 6.97 3.98
CA LEU A 52 -5.28 8.10 4.35
C LEU A 52 -6.69 7.64 4.71
N GLU A 53 -7.25 6.66 4.01
CA GLU A 53 -8.57 6.13 4.30
C GLU A 53 -8.64 5.47 5.68
N HIS A 54 -7.60 4.72 6.07
CA HIS A 54 -7.48 4.22 7.45
C HIS A 54 -7.46 5.35 8.47
N VAL A 55 -6.69 6.41 8.21
CA VAL A 55 -6.63 7.57 9.11
C VAL A 55 -7.97 8.31 9.22
N ARG A 56 -8.75 8.38 8.13
CA ARG A 56 -10.07 9.02 8.12
C ARG A 56 -11.14 8.20 8.83
N THR A 57 -11.05 6.88 8.76
CA THR A 57 -12.10 5.96 9.26
C THR A 57 -11.85 5.48 10.69
N GLU A 58 -10.61 5.46 11.16
CA GLU A 58 -10.27 5.06 12.52
C GLU A 58 -10.45 6.19 13.54
N ASN A 59 -11.06 5.88 14.70
CA ASN A 59 -11.17 6.81 15.83
C ASN A 59 -9.81 7.14 16.47
N PHE A 60 -8.83 6.23 16.33
CA PHE A 60 -7.49 6.34 16.92
C PHE A 60 -6.46 5.88 15.90
N PRO A 61 -6.13 6.73 14.91
CA PRO A 61 -5.27 6.33 13.81
C PRO A 61 -3.87 5.97 14.30
N SER A 62 -3.29 4.93 13.69
CA SER A 62 -1.95 4.47 14.00
C SER A 62 -0.89 5.55 13.73
N VAL A 63 -0.05 5.84 14.73
CA VAL A 63 1.13 6.73 14.59
C VAL A 63 2.07 6.23 13.49
N SER A 64 2.17 4.90 13.31
CA SER A 64 2.96 4.31 12.23
C SER A 64 2.44 4.73 10.86
N MET A 65 1.12 4.66 10.62
CA MET A 65 0.51 5.07 9.35
C MET A 65 0.69 6.57 9.09
N MET A 66 0.45 7.41 10.10
CA MET A 66 0.64 8.86 9.96
C MET A 66 2.09 9.21 9.58
N ARG A 67 3.08 8.54 10.19
CA ARG A 67 4.49 8.71 9.84
C ARG A 67 4.83 8.20 8.44
N ARG A 68 4.14 7.17 7.95
CA ARG A 68 4.31 6.66 6.57
C ARG A 68 3.81 7.70 5.57
N ILE A 69 2.59 8.21 5.75
CA ILE A 69 2.01 9.28 4.91
C ILE A 69 2.92 10.50 4.86
N GLN A 70 3.47 10.94 6.01
CA GLN A 70 4.39 12.08 6.05
C GLN A 70 5.68 11.89 5.23
N ARG A 71 6.13 10.65 5.02
CA ARG A 71 7.32 10.36 4.19
C ARG A 71 7.03 10.34 2.69
N LEU A 72 5.76 10.23 2.31
CA LEU A 72 5.31 10.19 0.91
C LEU A 72 4.94 11.60 0.38
N ALA A 73 4.95 12.61 1.26
CA ALA A 73 4.55 13.99 0.96
C ALA A 73 5.76 14.90 0.64
#